data_AF-A0A085ZZ87-F1
#
_entry.id   AF-A0A085ZZ87-F1
#
_cell.length_a   1.000
_cell.length_b   1.000
_cell.length_c   1.000
_cell.angle_alpha   90.00
_cell.angle_beta   90.00
_cell.angle_gamma   90.00
#
_symmetry.space_group_name_H-M   'P 1'
#
loop_
_entity.id
_entity.type
_entity.pdbx_description
1 polymer ?
#
loop_
_entity_poly.entity_id
_entity_poly.type
_entity_poly.pdbx_seq_one_letter_code
_entity_poly.pdbx_strand_id
1 'polypeptide(L)'
;MNKTKIIPAVVIFIQLLGFIHLYLTYKNDNSHIPAAFIELNFLAAFNTVVLFIAYFFFFKPASKINWWVVSIGLSVLTILFLIITYSIMFFSKYE
;
A
#
# COMPACT_ATOMS: atom_id res chain seq x y z
N MET A 1 -19.94 7.85 -19.12
CA MET A 1 -18.48 7.99 -19.29
C MET A 1 -17.70 8.34 -18.00
N ASN A 2 -18.33 8.43 -16.81
CA ASN A 2 -17.65 8.78 -15.54
C ASN A 2 -17.36 7.60 -14.59
N LYS A 3 -17.94 6.42 -14.81
CA LYS A 3 -17.84 5.30 -13.85
C LYS A 3 -16.43 4.68 -13.75
N THR A 4 -15.62 4.78 -14.81
CA THR A 4 -14.26 4.19 -14.87
C THR A 4 -13.21 4.93 -14.03
N LYS A 5 -13.49 6.16 -13.57
CA LYS A 5 -12.57 6.94 -12.72
C LYS A 5 -12.87 6.80 -11.21
N ILE A 6 -14.08 6.36 -10.86
CA ILE A 6 -14.54 6.29 -9.46
C ILE A 6 -13.78 5.19 -8.71
N ILE A 7 -13.60 4.02 -9.34
CA ILE A 7 -12.92 2.88 -8.73
C ILE A 7 -11.49 3.23 -8.29
N PRO A 8 -10.58 3.70 -9.17
CA PRO A 8 -9.24 4.04 -8.73
C PRO A 8 -9.21 5.17 -7.68
N ALA A 9 -10.14 6.14 -7.75
CA ALA A 9 -10.22 7.20 -6.76
C ALA A 9 -10.58 6.67 -5.36
N VAL A 10 -11.54 5.75 -5.27
CA VAL A 10 -11.91 5.10 -4.00
C VAL A 10 -10.75 4.27 -3.45
N VAL A 11 -10.04 3.53 -4.31
CA VAL A 11 -8.86 2.74 -3.90
C VAL A 11 -7.77 3.66 -3.34
N ILE A 12 -7.45 4.76 -4.01
CA ILE A 12 -6.47 5.75 -3.52
C ILE A 12 -6.91 6.30 -2.17
N PHE A 13 -8.18 6.66 -2.02
CA PHE A 13 -8.70 7.18 -0.76
C PHE A 13 -8.54 6.18 0.39
N ILE A 14 -8.86 4.91 0.17
CA ILE A 14 -8.67 3.84 1.17
C ILE A 14 -7.19 3.63 1.48
N GLN A 15 -6.31 3.63 0.47
CA GLN A 15 -4.86 3.54 0.67
C GLN A 15 -4.35 4.69 1.56
N LEU A 16 -4.78 5.93 1.29
CA LEU A 16 -4.42 7.11 2.08
C LEU A 16 -4.92 7.03 3.52
N LEU A 17 -6.16 6.57 3.73
CA LEU A 17 -6.67 6.32 5.08
C LEU A 17 -5.84 5.26 5.81
N GLY A 18 -5.43 4.20 5.12
CA GLY A 18 -4.53 3.18 5.66
C GLY A 18 -3.19 3.76 6.09
N PHE A 19 -2.59 4.66 5.30
CA PHE A 19 -1.34 5.35 5.68
C PHE A 19 -1.52 6.28 6.88
N ILE A 20 -2.63 7.03 6.93
CA ILE A 20 -2.94 7.93 8.05
C ILE A 20 -3.11 7.09 9.33
N HIS A 21 -3.86 6.00 9.25
CA HIS A 21 -4.06 5.10 10.38
C HIS A 21 -2.73 4.51 10.86
N LEU A 22 -1.94 3.96 9.94
CA LEU A 22 -0.61 3.42 10.25
C LEU A 22 0.29 4.44 10.94
N TYR A 23 0.31 5.69 10.45
CA TYR A 23 1.07 6.78 11.06
C TYR A 23 0.58 7.12 12.47
N LEU A 24 -0.74 7.17 12.67
CA LEU A 24 -1.34 7.43 13.98
C LEU A 24 -1.05 6.30 14.96
N THR A 25 -1.13 5.04 14.53
CA THR A 25 -0.77 3.87 15.34
C THR A 25 0.72 3.92 15.71
N TYR A 26 1.60 4.19 14.75
CA TYR A 26 3.04 4.34 15.04
C TYR A 26 3.32 5.47 16.04
N LYS A 27 2.60 6.59 15.94
CA LYS A 27 2.82 7.77 16.80
C LYS A 27 2.24 7.59 18.21
N ASN A 28 1.07 6.98 18.34
CA ASN A 28 0.29 6.99 19.58
C ASN A 28 0.32 5.65 20.32
N ASP A 29 0.52 4.53 19.64
CA ASP A 29 0.54 3.19 20.23
C ASP A 29 1.98 2.63 20.28
N ASN A 30 2.71 3.01 21.32
CA ASN A 30 3.93 2.33 21.75
C ASN A 30 3.57 1.18 22.70
N SER A 31 2.88 0.17 22.19
CA SER A 31 2.61 -1.06 22.94
C SER A 31 3.77 -2.06 22.82
N HIS A 32 3.84 -3.07 23.70
CA HIS A 32 4.84 -4.15 23.61
C HIS A 32 4.71 -4.98 22.31
N ILE A 33 3.53 -4.94 21.68
CA ILE A 33 3.29 -5.55 20.37
C ILE A 33 3.54 -4.46 19.32
N PRO A 34 4.32 -4.72 18.26
CA PRO A 34 4.56 -3.74 17.21
C PRO A 34 3.32 -3.61 16.31
N ALA A 35 2.27 -2.96 16.82
CA ALA A 35 0.97 -2.83 16.17
C ALA A 35 1.09 -2.15 14.80
N ALA A 36 1.91 -1.10 14.70
CA ALA A 36 2.22 -0.44 13.43
C ALA A 36 2.85 -1.40 12.41
N PHE A 37 3.70 -2.33 12.85
CA PHE A 37 4.28 -3.32 11.94
C PHE A 37 3.23 -4.32 11.43
N ILE A 38 2.33 -4.77 12.31
CA ILE A 38 1.21 -5.64 11.93
C ILE A 38 0.30 -4.93 10.92
N GLU A 39 -0.06 -3.67 11.18
CA GLU A 39 -0.84 -2.85 10.26
C GLU A 39 -0.16 -2.65 8.92
N LEU A 40 1.16 -2.42 8.90
CA LEU A 40 1.92 -2.30 7.67
C LEU A 40 1.85 -3.58 6.83
N ASN A 41 1.88 -4.77 7.46
CA ASN A 41 1.70 -6.04 6.75
C ASN A 41 0.29 -6.15 6.13
N PHE A 42 -0.76 -5.78 6.88
CA PHE A 42 -2.13 -5.75 6.33
C PHE A 42 -2.26 -4.76 5.18
N LEU A 43 -1.69 -3.56 5.31
CA LEU A 43 -1.69 -2.54 4.27
C LEU A 43 -0.95 -3.03 3.02
N ALA A 44 0.20 -3.70 3.17
CA ALA A 44 0.93 -4.28 2.04
C ALA A 44 0.17 -5.43 1.35
N ALA A 45 -0.51 -6.28 2.12
CA ALA A 45 -1.35 -7.35 1.57
C ALA A 45 -2.50 -6.76 0.74
N PHE A 46 -3.19 -5.73 1.25
CA PHE A 46 -4.21 -4.99 0.51
C PHE A 46 -3.65 -4.37 -0.78
N ASN A 47 -2.49 -3.70 -0.70
CA ASN A 47 -1.81 -3.11 -1.84
C ASN A 47 -1.38 -4.16 -2.90
N THR A 48 -1.07 -5.38 -2.48
CA THR A 48 -0.79 -6.50 -3.39
C THR A 48 -2.04 -6.88 -4.19
N VAL A 49 -3.21 -6.93 -3.55
CA VAL A 49 -4.50 -7.15 -4.24
C VAL A 49 -4.80 -6.01 -5.21
N VAL A 50 -4.54 -4.76 -4.83
CA VAL A 50 -4.70 -3.59 -5.71
C VAL A 50 -3.84 -3.72 -6.97
N LEU A 51 -2.57 -4.13 -6.83
CA LEU A 51 -1.69 -4.38 -7.97
C LEU A 51 -2.19 -5.50 -8.87
N PHE A 52 -2.70 -6.59 -8.30
CA PHE A 52 -3.28 -7.69 -9.05
C PHE A 52 -4.50 -7.22 -9.86
N ILE A 53 -5.41 -6.47 -9.25
CA ILE A 53 -6.56 -5.88 -9.95
C ILE A 53 -6.08 -4.93 -11.05
N ALA A 54 -5.16 -4.03 -10.72
CA ALA A 54 -4.60 -3.09 -11.69
C ALA A 54 -3.98 -3.82 -12.89
N TYR A 55 -3.31 -4.95 -12.70
CA TYR A 55 -2.77 -5.74 -13.79
C TYR A 55 -3.83 -6.16 -14.83
N PHE A 56 -4.98 -6.71 -14.41
CA PHE A 56 -6.02 -7.15 -15.36
C PHE A 56 -6.79 -5.98 -16.00
N PHE A 57 -6.98 -4.87 -15.28
CA PHE A 57 -7.80 -3.75 -15.75
C PHE A 57 -7.01 -2.64 -16.45
N PHE A 58 -5.72 -2.46 -16.15
CA PHE A 58 -4.88 -1.37 -16.68
C PHE A 58 -3.95 -1.81 -17.81
N PHE A 59 -3.44 -3.04 -17.84
CA PHE A 59 -2.47 -3.47 -18.87
C PHE A 59 -3.10 -3.84 -20.23
N LYS A 60 -4.41 -3.64 -20.44
CA LYS A 60 -4.99 -3.69 -21.79
C LYS A 60 -4.53 -2.45 -22.58
N PRO A 61 -3.80 -2.63 -23.70
CA PRO A 61 -2.99 -1.57 -24.30
C PRO A 61 -3.85 -0.63 -25.16
N ALA A 62 -4.28 0.48 -24.57
CA ALA A 62 -4.72 1.66 -25.31
C ALA A 62 -4.59 2.91 -24.42
N SER A 63 -3.35 3.37 -24.26
CA SER A 63 -2.97 4.77 -24.00
C SER A 63 -3.98 5.64 -23.24
N LYS A 64 -3.73 5.85 -21.94
CA LYS A 64 -3.94 7.11 -21.20
C LYS A 64 -3.40 6.99 -19.78
N ILE A 65 -2.66 8.01 -19.33
CA ILE A 65 -2.34 8.24 -17.91
C ILE A 65 -3.67 8.21 -17.15
N ASN A 66 -3.84 7.19 -16.32
CA ASN A 66 -5.07 6.93 -15.58
C ASN A 66 -4.75 7.04 -14.08
N TRP A 67 -5.77 7.37 -13.28
CA TRP A 67 -5.69 7.45 -11.82
C TRP A 67 -5.14 6.18 -11.18
N TRP A 68 -5.27 5.03 -11.86
CA TRP A 68 -4.61 3.78 -11.49
C TRP A 68 -3.10 3.89 -11.30
N VAL A 69 -2.38 4.75 -12.04
CA VAL A 69 -0.93 4.92 -11.89
C VAL A 69 -0.56 5.38 -10.48
N VAL A 70 -1.37 6.28 -9.89
CA VAL A 70 -1.16 6.75 -8.51
C VAL A 70 -1.35 5.60 -7.52
N SER A 71 -2.44 4.84 -7.68
CA SER A 71 -2.74 3.69 -6.81
C SER A 71 -1.69 2.59 -6.91
N ILE A 72 -1.19 2.31 -8.12
CA ILE A 72 -0.07 1.38 -8.38
C ILE A 72 1.20 1.89 -7.69
N GLY A 73 1.54 3.17 -7.86
CA GLY A 73 2.71 3.78 -7.25
C GLY A 73 2.70 3.68 -5.73
N LEU A 74 1.57 4.03 -5.10
CA LEU A 74 1.37 3.86 -3.64
C LEU A 74 1.55 2.40 -3.22
N SER A 75 0.99 1.47 -3.99
CA SER A 75 1.09 0.03 -3.67
C SER A 75 2.52 -0.48 -3.72
N VAL A 76 3.26 -0.13 -4.77
CA VAL A 76 4.67 -0.51 -4.91
C VAL A 76 5.50 0.07 -3.77
N LEU A 77 5.29 1.35 -3.43
CA LEU A 77 6.00 2.00 -2.33
C LEU A 77 5.73 1.32 -0.98
N THR A 78 4.47 0.97 -0.66
CA THR A 78 4.14 0.26 0.58
C THR A 78 4.87 -1.09 0.65
N ILE A 79 4.86 -1.86 -0.43
CA ILE A 79 5.48 -3.20 -0.47
C ILE A 79 7.00 -3.08 -0.34
N LEU A 80 7.63 -2.14 -1.06
CA LEU A 80 9.07 -1.88 -0.93
C LEU A 80 9.44 -1.46 0.49
N PHE A 81 8.65 -0.58 1.11
CA PHE A 81 8.86 -0.16 2.49
C PHE A 81 8.78 -1.34 3.48
N LEU A 82 7.81 -2.23 3.30
CA LEU A 82 7.71 -3.45 4.11
C LEU A 82 8.93 -4.37 3.91
N ILE A 83 9.39 -4.57 2.68
CA ILE A 83 10.59 -5.38 2.37
C ILE A 83 11.83 -4.80 3.04
N ILE A 84 12.01 -3.47 2.98
CA ILE A 84 13.13 -2.78 3.65
C ILE A 84 13.05 -3.00 5.16
N THR A 85 11.86 -2.86 5.75
CA THR A 85 11.65 -3.07 7.19
C THR A 85 12.01 -4.49 7.61
N TYR A 86 11.55 -5.51 6.86
CA TYR A 86 11.95 -6.90 7.10
C TYR A 86 13.45 -7.13 6.95
N SER A 87 14.08 -6.52 5.94
CA SER A 87 15.53 -6.62 5.72
C SER A 87 16.31 -6.07 6.90
N ILE A 88 15.94 -4.87 7.39
CA ILE A 88 16.58 -4.25 8.56
C ILE A 88 16.44 -5.15 9.80
N MET A 89 15.23 -5.65 10.08
CA MET A 89 15.01 -6.57 11.22
C MET A 89 15.81 -7.87 11.08
N PHE A 90 15.94 -8.39 9.85
CA PHE A 90 16.73 -9.59 9.61
C PHE A 90 18.21 -9.36 9.93
N PHE A 91 18.81 -8.27 9.43
CA PHE A 91 20.22 -7.98 9.70
C PHE A 91 20.48 -7.62 11.17
N SER A 92 19.61 -6.84 11.80
CA SER A 92 19.71 -6.49 13.22
C SER A 92 19.61 -7.72 14.15
N LYS A 93 19.03 -8.84 13.69
CA LYS A 93 18.96 -10.07 14.48
C LYS A 93 20.30 -10.80 14.59
N TYR A 94 21.21 -10.58 13.64
CA TYR A 94 22.50 -11.26 13.57
C TYR A 94 23.69 -10.38 14.00
N GLU A 95 23.42 -9.14 14.40
CA GLU A 95 24.31 -8.34 15.27
C GLU A 95 24.09 -8.72 16.74
#